data_AF-A0A7W6MNV4-F1
#
_entry.id   AF-A0A7W6MNV4-F1
#
_cell.length_a   1.000
_cell.length_b   1.000
_cell.length_c   1.000
_cell.angle_alpha   90.00
_cell.angle_beta   90.00
_cell.angle_gamma   90.00
#
_symmetry.space_group_name_H-M   'P 1'
#
loop_
_entity.id
_entity.type
_entity.pdbx_description
1 polymer ?
#
loop_
_entity_poly.entity_id
_entity_poly.type
_entity_poly.pdbx_seq_one_letter_code
_entity_poly.pdbx_strand_id
1 'polypeptide(L)'
;MAIRRLAGEGFRVRYGDVTEQEFWAELPLAETRWIVLAVPYGRILLTETDPRGGFLTAIRTHRFGGRVAITARDDDEARHLADGGLVDLILYPFDEAALSAARQIADRDEEHQGLASRGTAA
;
A
#
# COMPACT_ATOMS: atom_id res chain seq x y z
N MET A 1 6.37 6.26 17.48
CA MET A 1 5.91 5.10 18.28
C MET A 1 5.10 4.11 17.44
N ALA A 2 5.65 3.59 16.33
CA ALA A 2 4.96 2.59 15.49
C ALA A 2 5.53 1.18 15.68
N ILE A 3 6.86 1.08 15.68
CA ILE A 3 7.61 -0.18 15.88
C ILE A 3 7.21 -0.85 17.20
N ARG A 4 7.26 -0.12 18.32
CA ARG A 4 6.91 -0.66 19.65
C ARG A 4 5.45 -1.13 19.74
N ARG A 5 4.53 -0.42 19.09
CA ARG A 5 3.10 -0.77 19.07
C ARG A 5 2.89 -2.08 18.33
N LEU A 6 3.38 -2.17 17.09
CA LEU A 6 3.25 -3.36 16.25
C LEU A 6 3.98 -4.57 16.84
N ALA A 7 5.16 -4.37 17.44
CA ALA A 7 5.86 -5.42 18.16
C ALA A 7 5.04 -5.92 19.37
N GLY A 8 4.39 -5.02 20.11
CA GLY A 8 3.48 -5.38 21.22
C GLY A 8 2.23 -6.13 20.76
N GLU A 9 1.80 -5.92 19.51
CA GLU A 9 0.70 -6.67 18.87
C GLU A 9 1.16 -8.02 18.28
N GLY A 10 2.44 -8.39 18.43
CA GLY A 10 2.98 -9.67 17.98
C GLY A 10 3.50 -9.68 16.53
N PHE A 11 3.54 -8.54 15.85
CA PHE A 11 4.12 -8.45 14.52
C PHE A 11 5.65 -8.55 14.57
N ARG A 12 6.24 -9.20 13.57
CA ARG A 12 7.69 -9.13 13.31
C ARG A 12 7.98 -7.81 12.62
N VAL A 13 8.68 -6.92 13.30
CA VAL A 13 8.96 -5.56 12.81
C VAL A 13 10.46 -5.33 12.71
N ARG A 14 10.91 -4.73 11.61
CA ARG A 14 12.26 -4.20 11.46
C ARG A 14 12.22 -2.72 11.11
N TYR A 15 13.19 -1.96 11.61
CA TYR A 15 13.38 -0.56 11.29
C TYR A 15 14.63 -0.43 10.41
N GLY A 16 14.51 0.31 9.32
CA GLY A 16 15.60 0.58 8.39
C GLY A 16 15.11 1.38 7.19
N ASP A 17 16.03 1.66 6.26
CA ASP A 17 15.73 2.35 5.03
C ASP A 17 15.53 1.36 3.88
N VAL A 18 14.41 1.51 3.17
CA VAL A 18 14.05 0.67 2.02
C VAL A 18 14.93 0.95 0.80
N THR A 19 15.71 2.03 0.79
CA THR A 19 16.69 2.29 -0.27
C THR A 19 18.01 1.56 -0.06
N GLU A 20 18.29 1.07 1.15
CA GLU A 20 19.53 0.36 1.49
C GLU A 20 19.40 -1.14 1.20
N GLN A 21 20.38 -1.72 0.51
CA GLN A 21 20.33 -3.13 0.12
C GLN A 21 20.50 -4.06 1.33
N GLU A 22 21.32 -3.65 2.30
CA GLU A 22 21.60 -4.36 3.53
C GLU A 22 20.31 -4.60 4.34
N PHE A 23 19.37 -3.65 4.32
CA PHE A 23 18.09 -3.79 5.00
C PHE A 23 17.25 -4.94 4.41
N TRP A 24 17.25 -5.10 3.08
CA TRP A 24 16.51 -6.18 2.43
C TRP A 24 17.09 -7.55 2.71
N ALA A 25 18.40 -7.65 2.91
CA ALA A 25 19.07 -8.90 3.27
C ALA A 25 18.65 -9.44 4.64
N GLU A 26 18.10 -8.57 5.49
CA GLU A 26 17.59 -8.92 6.81
C GLU A 26 16.15 -9.47 6.80
N LEU A 27 15.46 -9.38 5.65
CA LEU A 27 14.08 -9.81 5.50
C LEU A 27 13.99 -11.25 4.96
N PRO A 28 12.97 -12.04 5.35
CA PRO A 28 12.82 -13.43 4.91
C PRO A 28 12.26 -13.53 3.48
N LEU A 29 12.91 -12.89 2.51
CA LEU A 29 12.37 -12.72 1.15
C LEU A 29 12.17 -14.04 0.40
N ALA A 30 13.04 -15.03 0.61
CA ALA A 30 12.95 -16.34 -0.05
C ALA A 30 11.65 -17.11 0.29
N GLU A 31 11.09 -16.89 1.48
CA GLU A 31 9.84 -17.53 1.94
C GLU A 31 8.62 -16.59 1.80
N THR A 32 8.85 -15.36 1.36
CA THR A 32 7.81 -14.33 1.30
C THR A 32 6.94 -14.53 0.05
N ARG A 33 5.63 -14.61 0.26
CA ARG A 33 4.65 -14.75 -0.84
C ARG A 33 4.23 -13.42 -1.46
N TRP A 34 4.22 -12.37 -0.64
CA TRP A 34 3.79 -11.04 -1.03
C TRP A 34 4.67 -9.99 -0.37
N ILE A 35 5.07 -9.00 -1.15
CA ILE A 35 5.62 -7.74 -0.65
C ILE A 35 4.56 -6.66 -0.88
N VAL A 36 4.27 -5.86 0.15
CA VAL A 36 3.37 -4.71 0.04
C VAL A 36 4.18 -3.44 0.30
N LEU A 37 4.38 -2.63 -0.74
CA LEU A 37 5.06 -1.34 -0.63
C LEU A 37 4.03 -0.23 -0.41
N ALA A 38 3.89 0.19 0.85
CA ALA A 38 3.06 1.30 1.27
C ALA A 38 3.93 2.53 1.62
N VAL A 39 4.82 2.90 0.70
CA VAL A 39 5.73 4.05 0.85
C VAL A 39 5.33 5.16 -0.12
N PRO A 40 5.59 6.45 0.21
CA PRO A 40 5.29 7.55 -0.70
C PRO A 40 5.96 7.42 -2.07
N TYR A 41 5.30 7.89 -3.13
CA TYR A 41 5.87 8.02 -4.47
C TYR A 41 7.29 8.60 -4.47
N GLY A 42 8.17 8.06 -5.32
CA GLY A 42 9.53 8.56 -5.50
C GLY A 42 10.52 8.20 -4.38
N ARG A 43 10.08 7.52 -3.31
CA ARG A 43 10.97 6.94 -2.27
C ARG A 43 11.71 5.71 -2.78
N ILE A 44 11.04 4.92 -3.60
CA ILE A 44 11.60 3.76 -4.31
C ILE A 44 11.25 3.98 -5.78
N LEU A 45 12.23 3.97 -6.69
CA LEU A 45 11.92 3.82 -8.11
C LEU A 45 11.95 2.32 -8.45
N LEU A 46 11.00 1.89 -9.26
CA LEU A 46 10.82 0.49 -9.63
C LEU A 46 11.37 0.21 -11.04
N THR A 47 12.34 1.02 -11.49
CA THR A 47 12.91 0.93 -12.85
C THR A 47 14.32 0.38 -12.84
N GLU A 48 14.72 -0.33 -13.90
CA GLU A 48 16.09 -0.85 -14.02
C GLU A 48 17.17 0.23 -14.04
N THR A 49 16.79 1.44 -14.42
CA THR A 49 17.63 2.64 -14.44
C THR A 49 17.71 3.36 -13.09
N ASP A 50 17.06 2.84 -12.05
CA ASP A 50 17.05 3.50 -10.75
C ASP A 50 18.44 3.47 -10.09
N PRO A 51 19.12 4.63 -9.91
CA PRO A 51 20.36 4.70 -9.15
C PRO A 51 20.13 4.41 -7.65
N ARG A 52 18.89 4.50 -7.16
CA ARG A 52 18.46 4.12 -5.80
C ARG A 52 18.10 2.64 -5.69
N GLY A 53 18.50 1.81 -6.67
CA GLY A 53 18.09 0.44 -7.00
C GLY A 53 18.10 -0.64 -5.92
N GLY A 54 17.88 -0.32 -4.64
CA GLY A 54 17.74 -1.23 -3.53
C GLY A 54 16.63 -2.25 -3.75
N PHE A 55 15.43 -1.86 -4.18
CA PHE A 55 14.31 -2.81 -4.28
C PHE A 55 14.48 -3.85 -5.39
N LEU A 56 14.62 -3.44 -6.65
CA LEU A 56 14.76 -4.37 -7.78
C LEU A 56 16.00 -5.26 -7.65
N THR A 57 17.12 -4.68 -7.19
CA THR A 57 18.35 -5.44 -6.97
C THR A 57 18.17 -6.40 -5.80
N ALA A 58 17.55 -5.98 -4.69
CA ALA A 58 17.34 -6.83 -3.53
C ALA A 58 16.45 -8.04 -3.84
N ILE A 59 15.31 -7.85 -4.49
CA ILE A 59 14.40 -8.97 -4.81
C ILE A 59 15.07 -9.98 -5.75
N ARG A 60 15.91 -9.51 -6.70
CA ARG A 60 16.70 -10.38 -7.60
C ARG A 60 17.79 -11.12 -6.82
N THR A 61 18.59 -10.40 -6.04
CA THR A 61 19.68 -10.97 -5.23
C THR A 61 19.18 -12.00 -4.22
N HIS A 62 18.04 -11.75 -3.58
CA HIS A 62 17.46 -12.62 -2.55
C HIS A 62 16.48 -13.67 -3.10
N ARG A 63 16.42 -13.84 -4.43
CA ARG A 63 15.57 -14.84 -5.11
C ARG A 63 14.11 -14.78 -4.69
N PHE A 64 13.59 -13.57 -4.52
CA PHE A 64 12.17 -13.37 -4.26
C PHE A 64 11.37 -13.84 -5.48
N GLY A 65 10.51 -14.84 -5.27
CA GLY A 65 9.63 -15.40 -6.31
C GLY A 65 8.14 -15.16 -6.06
N GLY A 66 7.82 -14.27 -5.12
CA GLY A 66 6.44 -13.91 -4.77
C GLY A 66 5.88 -12.82 -5.66
N ARG A 67 4.80 -12.18 -5.18
CA ARG A 67 4.11 -11.08 -5.86
C ARG A 67 4.31 -9.75 -5.15
N VAL A 68 4.22 -8.65 -5.89
CA VAL A 68 4.38 -7.30 -5.36
C VAL A 68 3.07 -6.53 -5.50
N ALA A 69 2.60 -6.00 -4.37
CA ALA A 69 1.56 -4.98 -4.33
C ALA A 69 2.16 -3.63 -3.95
N ILE A 70 1.66 -2.56 -4.55
CA ILE A 70 2.09 -1.19 -4.27
C ILE A 70 0.87 -0.32 -4.01
N THR A 71 1.06 0.78 -3.28
CA THR A 71 0.04 1.84 -3.18
C THR A 71 0.36 2.95 -4.17
N ALA A 72 -0.65 3.42 -4.90
CA ALA A 72 -0.60 4.64 -5.71
C ALA A 72 -1.64 5.65 -5.20
N ARG A 73 -1.35 6.94 -5.37
CA ARG A 73 -2.30 8.01 -5.05
C ARG A 73 -3.23 8.33 -6.21
N ASP A 74 -2.74 8.18 -7.43
CA ASP A 74 -3.43 8.52 -8.66
C ASP A 74 -2.90 7.66 -9.82
N ASP A 75 -3.56 7.76 -10.98
CA ASP A 75 -3.20 6.98 -12.15
C ASP A 75 -1.85 7.38 -12.75
N ASP A 76 -1.40 8.63 -12.56
CA ASP A 76 -0.09 9.06 -13.04
C ASP A 76 1.00 8.34 -12.25
N GLU A 77 0.91 8.33 -10.92
CA GLU A 77 1.77 7.55 -10.04
C GLU A 77 1.71 6.05 -10.37
N ALA A 78 0.51 5.50 -10.55
CA ALA A 78 0.32 4.09 -10.87
C ALA A 78 1.03 3.68 -12.18
N ARG A 79 0.91 4.50 -13.23
CA ARG A 79 1.58 4.24 -14.53
C ARG A 79 3.10 4.22 -14.37
N HIS A 80 3.67 5.21 -13.70
CA HIS A 80 5.12 5.27 -13.49
C HIS A 80 5.66 4.07 -12.68
N LEU A 81 4.87 3.55 -11.74
CA LEU A 81 5.26 2.39 -10.94
C LEU A 81 5.07 1.07 -11.69
N ALA A 82 4.09 0.99 -12.60
CA ALA A 82 3.82 -0.19 -13.42
C ALA A 82 4.85 -0.42 -14.54
N ASP A 83 5.49 0.65 -15.02
CA ASP A 83 6.44 0.61 -16.16
C ASP A 83 7.63 -0.35 -15.95
N GLY A 84 7.93 -0.73 -14.71
CA GLY A 84 8.97 -1.70 -14.36
C GLY A 84 8.60 -3.18 -14.55
N GLY A 85 7.34 -3.50 -14.87
CA GLY A 85 6.85 -4.87 -15.11
C GLY A 85 6.88 -5.81 -13.91
N LEU A 86 7.18 -5.29 -12.71
CA LEU A 86 7.39 -6.07 -11.49
C LEU A 86 6.24 -5.95 -10.48
N VAL A 87 5.19 -5.22 -10.83
CA VAL A 87 4.04 -4.94 -9.98
C VAL A 87 2.87 -5.82 -10.39
N ASP A 88 2.41 -6.67 -9.47
CA ASP A 88 1.26 -7.55 -9.69
C ASP A 88 -0.07 -6.91 -9.30
N LEU A 89 -0.04 -5.94 -8.39
CA LEU A 89 -1.24 -5.27 -7.87
C LEU A 89 -0.97 -3.82 -7.49
N ILE A 90 -1.83 -2.91 -7.97
CA ILE A 90 -1.84 -1.51 -7.55
C ILE A 90 -3.07 -1.32 -6.66
N LEU A 91 -2.83 -0.77 -5.47
CA LEU A 91 -3.85 -0.40 -4.50
C LEU A 91 -4.01 1.12 -4.51
N TYR A 92 -5.25 1.60 -4.43
CA TYR A 92 -5.57 3.03 -4.34
C TYR A 92 -6.25 3.33 -2.99
N PRO A 93 -5.51 3.37 -1.86
CA PRO A 93 -6.12 3.52 -0.53
C PRO A 93 -6.95 4.79 -0.37
N PHE A 94 -6.58 5.87 -1.06
CA PHE A 94 -7.29 7.14 -0.98
C PHE A 94 -8.62 7.12 -1.75
N ASP A 95 -8.64 6.47 -2.91
CA ASP A 95 -9.89 6.30 -3.68
C ASP A 95 -10.86 5.41 -2.92
N GLU A 96 -10.37 4.32 -2.34
CA GLU A 96 -11.18 3.44 -1.50
C GLU A 96 -11.72 4.17 -0.26
N ALA A 97 -10.89 5.00 0.37
CA ALA A 97 -11.32 5.83 1.50
C ALA A 97 -12.36 6.87 1.08
N ALA A 98 -12.18 7.54 -0.06
CA ALA A 98 -13.11 8.52 -0.59
C ALA A 98 -14.47 7.89 -0.93
N LEU A 99 -14.45 6.73 -1.60
CA LEU A 99 -15.66 5.98 -1.91
C LEU A 99 -16.38 5.48 -0.64
N SER A 100 -15.62 5.02 0.36
CA SER A 100 -16.16 4.67 1.67
C SER A 100 -16.82 5.86 2.37
N ALA A 101 -16.20 7.03 2.32
CA ALA A 101 -16.77 8.26 2.87
C ALA A 101 -18.05 8.68 2.15
N ALA A 102 -18.06 8.61 0.82
CA ALA A 102 -19.24 8.92 0.01
C ALA A 102 -20.43 8.00 0.36
N ARG A 103 -20.19 6.70 0.51
CA ARG A 103 -21.21 5.74 0.97
C ARG A 103 -21.76 6.11 2.35
N GLN A 104 -20.88 6.39 3.32
CA GLN A 104 -21.31 6.78 4.66
C GLN A 104 -22.17 8.05 4.68
N ILE A 105 -21.94 8.97 3.74
CA ILE A 105 -22.76 10.18 3.59
C ILE A 105 -24.13 9.83 2.99
N ALA A 106 -24.16 9.02 1.93
CA ALA A 106 -25.40 8.59 1.30
C ALA A 106 -26.30 7.81 2.27
N ASP A 107 -25.75 6.83 3.00
CA ASP A 107 -26.47 6.04 3.99
C ASP A 107 -27.14 6.94 5.05
N ARG A 108 -26.42 7.98 5.51
CA ARG A 108 -26.93 8.94 6.50
C ARG A 108 -28.02 9.86 5.95
N ASP A 109 -27.93 10.26 4.68
CA ASP A 109 -28.97 11.07 4.05
C ASP A 109 -30.26 10.27 3.89
N GLU A 110 -30.17 9.00 3.46
CA GLU A 110 -31.32 8.10 3.37
C GLU A 110 -32.02 7.89 4.72
N GLU A 111 -31.24 7.68 5.80
CA GLU A 111 -31.77 7.62 7.16
C GLU A 111 -32.54 8.90 7.53
N HIS A 112 -31.98 10.07 7.22
CA HIS A 112 -32.60 11.36 7.50
C HIS A 112 -33.92 11.57 6.72
N GLN A 113 -33.95 11.21 5.44
CA GLN A 113 -35.15 11.28 4.59
C GLN A 113 -36.23 10.26 5.05
N GLY A 114 -35.81 9.07 5.48
CA GLY A 114 -36.69 8.05 6.07
C GLY A 114 -37.32 8.47 7.40
N LEU A 115 -36.61 9.26 8.21
CA LEU A 115 -37.14 9.87 9.44
C LEU A 115 -38.13 11.02 9.12
N ALA A 116 -37.81 11.88 8.14
CA ALA A 116 -38.66 13.00 7.74
C ALA A 116 -40.01 12.55 7.13
N SER A 117 -39.98 11.51 6.28
CA SER A 117 -41.18 10.93 5.68
C SER A 117 -42.09 10.23 6.71
N ARG A 118 -41.54 9.64 7.77
CA ARG A 118 -42.29 9.06 8.89
C ARG A 118 -42.94 10.11 9.81
N GLY A 119 -42.27 11.24 10.02
CA GLY A 119 -42.80 12.35 10.84
C GLY A 119 -43.97 13.12 10.21
N THR A 120 -44.19 12.97 8.90
CA THR A 120 -45.26 13.66 8.16
C THR A 120 -46.55 12.82 8.07
N ALA A 121 -46.50 11.55 8.51
CA ALA A 121 -47.62 10.61 8.44
C ALA A 121 -48.38 10.42 9.78
N ALA A 122 -48.15 11.29 10.77
CA ALA A 122 -48.83 11.32 12.07
C ALA A 122 -49.56 12.64 12.29
#